data_AF-A0A959ERB7-F1
#
_entry.id   AF-A0A959ERB7-F1
#
_cell.length_a   1.000
_cell.length_b   1.000
_cell.length_c   1.000
_cell.angle_alpha   90.00
_cell.angle_beta   90.00
_cell.angle_gamma   90.00
#
_symmetry.space_group_name_H-M   'P 1'
#
loop_
_entity.id
_entity.type
_entity.pdbx_description
1 polymer ?
#
loop_
_entity_poly.entity_id
_entity_poly.type
_entity_poly.pdbx_seq_one_letter_code
_entity_poly.pdbx_strand_id
1 'polypeptide(L)' 'NPKYAPCPLLVNMVTAGKLGVKSGEGFYSYTHGAKELVVAARFGN' A
#
# COMPACT_ATOMS: atom_id res chain seq x y z
N ASN A 1 -17.42 -16.20 -10.59
CA ASN A 1 -17.84 -15.09 -9.71
C ASN A 1 -16.71 -14.05 -9.64
N PRO A 2 -16.56 -13.20 -10.67
CA PRO A 2 -15.44 -12.24 -10.80
C PRO A 2 -15.49 -11.06 -9.80
N LYS A 3 -16.51 -11.02 -8.94
CA LYS A 3 -16.75 -9.95 -7.96
C LYS A 3 -15.64 -9.83 -6.90
N TYR A 4 -14.86 -10.89 -6.70
CA TYR A 4 -13.75 -10.95 -5.75
C TYR A 4 -12.39 -11.09 -6.42
N ALA A 5 -12.33 -10.90 -7.75
CA ALA A 5 -11.04 -10.92 -8.43
C ALA A 5 -10.16 -9.81 -7.82
N PRO A 6 -8.99 -10.16 -7.25
CA PRO A 6 -8.15 -9.16 -6.62
C PRO A 6 -7.68 -8.21 -7.71
N CYS A 7 -7.91 -6.92 -7.48
CA CYS A 7 -7.48 -5.88 -8.41
C CYS A 7 -5.96 -6.06 -8.62
N PRO A 8 -5.44 -6.09 -9.87
CA PRO A 8 -4.03 -6.39 -10.14
C PRO A 8 -3.06 -5.52 -9.33
N LEU A 9 -3.48 -4.28 -9.06
CA LEU A 9 -2.80 -3.34 -8.18
C LEU A 9 -2.53 -3.89 -6.78
N LEU A 10 -3.53 -4.53 -6.15
CA LEU A 10 -3.44 -5.09 -4.81
C LEU A 10 -2.50 -6.30 -4.77
N VAL A 11 -2.51 -7.12 -5.83
CA VAL A 11 -1.62 -8.28 -5.97
C VAL A 11 -0.16 -7.82 -6.03
N ASN A 12 0.13 -6.76 -6.79
CA ASN A 12 1.47 -6.19 -6.90
C ASN A 12 1.97 -5.61 -5.57
N MET A 13 1.08 -5.08 -4.74
CA MET A 13 1.47 -4.58 -3.41
C MET A 13 1.81 -5.69 -2.42
N VAL A 14 1.04 -6.78 -2.43
CA VAL A 14 1.26 -7.93 -1.55
C VAL A 14 2.55 -8.67 -1.94
N THR A 15 2.78 -8.85 -3.24
CA THR A 15 4.02 -9.47 -3.75
C THR A 15 5.26 -8.62 -3.47
N ALA A 16 5.14 -7.29 -3.48
CA ALA A 16 6.22 -6.37 -3.10
C ALA A 16 6.44 -6.25 -1.57
N GLY A 17 5.71 -6.99 -0.73
CA GLY A 17 5.86 -6.96 0.73
C GLY A 17 5.35 -5.68 1.39
N LYS A 18 4.64 -4.81 0.66
CA LYS A 18 4.10 -3.53 1.14
C LYS A 18 2.70 -3.72 1.72
N LEU A 19 2.66 -4.34 2.88
CA LEU A 19 1.46 -4.81 3.58
C LEU A 19 0.81 -3.74 4.47
N GLY A 20 1.18 -2.46 4.32
CA GLY A 20 0.63 -1.35 5.07
C GLY A 20 1.39 -1.10 6.37
N VAL A 21 0.65 -0.84 7.45
CA VAL A 21 1.21 -0.40 8.74
C VAL A 21 2.26 -1.38 9.28
N LYS A 22 2.02 -2.68 9.18
CA LYS A 22 2.94 -3.70 9.72
C LYS A 22 4.30 -3.76 9.03
N SER A 23 4.38 -3.33 7.78
CA SER A 23 5.61 -3.25 6.99
C SER A 23 6.15 -1.83 6.90
N GLY A 24 5.54 -0.86 7.59
CA GLY A 24 5.88 0.57 7.50
C GLY A 24 5.50 1.23 6.18
N GLU A 25 4.93 0.51 5.21
CA GLU A 25 4.56 1.03 3.89
C GLU A 25 3.44 0.20 3.24
N GLY A 26 2.46 0.89 2.68
CA GLY A 26 1.37 0.35 1.84
C GLY A 26 0.96 1.42 0.83
N PHE A 27 -0.34 1.70 0.70
CA PHE A 27 -0.79 2.88 -0.03
C PHE A 27 -0.20 4.19 0.53
N TYR A 28 0.06 4.19 1.84
CA TYR A 28 0.72 5.27 2.56
C TYR A 28 2.04 4.78 3.17
N SER A 29 2.97 5.71 3.38
CA SER A 29 4.17 5.49 4.17
C SER A 29 3.81 5.65 5.64
N TYR A 30 4.00 4.59 6.43
CA TYR A 30 3.75 4.53 7.87
C TYR A 30 5.06 4.54 8.67
N THR A 31 6.16 4.96 8.04
CA THR A 31 7.53 4.89 8.58
C THR A 31 7.78 5.82 9.76
N HIS A 32 6.87 6.75 10.05
CA HIS A 32 7.05 7.74 11.11
C HIS A 32 5.73 7.84 11.87
N GLY A 33 5.76 7.87 13.20
CA GLY A 33 4.60 8.14 14.07
C GLY A 33 4.02 9.55 13.91
N ALA A 34 4.12 10.11 12.71
CA ALA A 34 3.69 11.43 12.32
C ALA A 34 2.24 11.37 11.87
N LYS A 35 1.50 12.39 12.32
CA LYS A 35 0.07 12.64 12.15
C LYS A 35 -0.35 12.92 10.70
N GLU A 36 0.48 12.56 9.73
CA GLU A 36 0.39 12.98 8.34
C GLU A 36 0.55 11.77 7.41
N LEU A 37 -0.52 11.45 6.68
CA LEU A 37 -0.58 10.32 5.77
C LEU A 37 0.20 10.67 4.50
N VAL A 38 1.51 10.39 4.49
CA VAL A 38 2.34 10.57 3.30
C VAL A 38 2.00 9.47 2.29
N VAL A 39 1.51 9.85 1.11
CA VAL A 39 1.24 8.92 0.00
C VAL A 39 2.57 8.31 -0.45
N ALA A 40 2.60 6.98 -0.63
CA ALA A 40 3.82 6.33 -1.09
C ALA A 40 4.20 6.86 -2.50
N ALA A 41 5.50 7.11 -2.73
CA ALA A 41 6.00 7.77 -3.95
C ALA A 41 5.52 7.12 -5.27
N ARG A 42 5.24 5.81 -5.25
CA ARG A 42 4.64 5.06 -6.39
C ARG A 42 3.21 5.45 -6.76
N PHE A 43 2.55 6.28 -5.94
CA PHE A 43 1.18 6.78 -6.14
C PHE A 43 1.13 8.31 -6.19
N GLY A 44 2.26 9.00 -6.03
CA GLY A 44 2.40 10.43 -6.36
C GLY A 44 2.70 10.56 -7.85
N ASN A 45 2.02 11.50 -8.52
CA ASN A 45 2.03 11.73 -9.98
C ASN A 45 3.36 11.45 -10.70
#